data_AF-A0A950W9Y9-F1
#
_entry.id   AF-A0A950W9Y9-F1
#
_cell.length_a   1.000
_cell.length_b   1.000
_cell.length_c   1.000
_cell.angle_alpha   90.00
_cell.angle_beta   90.00
_cell.angle_gamma   90.00
#
_symmetry.space_group_name_H-M   'P 1'
#
loop_
_entity.id
_entity.type
_entity.pdbx_description
1 polymer ?
#
loop_
_entity_poly.entity_id
_entity_poly.type
_entity_poly.pdbx_seq_one_letter_code
_entity_poly.pdbx_strand_id
1 'polypeptide(L)'
;MADFTNFPMPREHVLTSGNTTIGIMPEICLVSHFQLGSWQVLYRATETGNLKRWGLPLMIPNFSRLKDGIFKEKGTTLPIHGFGRNLPWTVTEQDQSNITLQLT
;
A
#
# COMPACT_ATOMS: atom_id res chain seq x y z
N MET A 1 6.19 11.51 18.47
CA MET A 1 5.74 10.32 17.72
C MET A 1 4.56 10.58 16.77
N ALA A 2 3.95 11.78 16.75
CA ALA A 2 2.77 12.07 15.90
C ALA A 2 3.09 12.48 14.44
N ASP A 3 4.26 13.07 14.17
CA ASP A 3 4.54 13.69 12.86
C ASP A 3 4.65 12.70 11.69
N PHE A 4 4.99 11.43 11.94
CA PHE A 4 5.18 10.44 10.88
C PHE A 4 3.89 9.85 10.32
N THR A 5 2.71 10.24 10.84
CA THR A 5 1.42 9.73 10.36
C THR A 5 0.55 10.82 9.72
N ASN A 6 1.00 12.08 9.79
CA ASN A 6 0.34 13.19 9.13
C ASN A 6 0.47 13.06 7.61
N PHE A 7 -0.59 13.44 6.90
CA PHE A 7 -0.57 13.46 5.44
C PHE A 7 -0.06 14.82 4.94
N PRO A 8 0.83 14.87 3.92
CA PRO A 8 1.55 13.73 3.34
C PRO A 8 2.75 13.29 4.20
N MET A 9 3.04 11.99 4.19
CA MET A 9 4.27 11.44 4.76
C MET A 9 5.44 11.61 3.77
N PRO A 10 6.72 11.66 4.23
CA PRO A 10 7.89 11.86 3.37
C PRO A 10 8.10 10.86 2.23
N ARG A 11 7.42 9.71 2.24
CA ARG A 11 7.55 8.63 1.25
C ARG A 11 6.27 8.34 0.48
N GLU A 12 5.25 9.19 0.66
CA GLU A 12 4.01 9.11 -0.10
C GLU A 12 4.16 9.86 -1.43
N HIS A 13 3.89 9.17 -2.53
CA HIS A 13 3.56 9.80 -3.80
C HIS A 13 2.11 10.25 -3.73
N VAL A 14 1.89 11.55 -3.93
CA VAL A 14 0.56 12.16 -3.83
C VAL A 14 -0.05 12.34 -5.20
N LEU A 15 -1.24 11.80 -5.39
CA LEU A 15 -2.09 12.00 -6.55
C LEU A 15 -3.27 12.88 -6.18
N THR A 16 -3.69 13.73 -7.11
CA THR A 16 -4.83 14.64 -6.95
C THR A 16 -5.74 14.59 -8.18
N SER A 17 -7.05 14.66 -7.95
CA SER A 17 -8.05 14.82 -9.00
C SER A 17 -9.27 15.54 -8.44
N GLY A 18 -9.49 16.79 -8.86
CA GLY A 18 -10.50 17.67 -8.25
C GLY A 18 -10.25 17.87 -6.75
N ASN A 19 -11.21 17.46 -5.92
CA ASN A 19 -11.11 17.46 -4.46
C ASN A 19 -10.67 16.12 -3.87
N THR A 20 -10.23 15.16 -4.69
CA THR A 20 -9.71 13.87 -4.24
C THR A 20 -8.20 13.93 -4.11
N THR A 21 -7.70 13.39 -3.00
CA THR A 21 -6.26 13.21 -2.76
C THR A 21 -5.98 11.77 -2.37
N ILE A 22 -4.98 11.17 -3.01
CA ILE A 22 -4.53 9.80 -2.77
C ILE A 22 -3.03 9.83 -2.45
N GLY A 23 -2.61 9.04 -1.46
CA GLY A 23 -1.21 8.86 -1.06
C GLY A 23 -0.82 7.41 -1.26
N ILE A 24 0.33 7.18 -1.90
CA ILE A 24 0.81 5.85 -2.26
C ILE A 24 2.26 5.70 -1.79
N MET A 25 2.57 4.58 -1.12
CA MET A 25 3.93 4.22 -0.70
C MET A 25 4.45 3.06 -1.57
N PRO A 26 5.34 3.32 -2.55
CA PRO A 26 5.88 2.27 -3.42
C PRO A 26 6.70 1.21 -2.68
N GLU A 27 7.37 1.57 -1.58
CA GLU A 27 8.24 0.67 -0.80
C GLU A 27 7.54 -0.61 -0.30
N ILE A 28 6.21 -0.56 -0.17
CA ILE A 28 5.37 -1.66 0.29
C ILE A 28 4.07 -1.78 -0.53
N CYS A 29 4.01 -1.15 -1.71
CA CYS A 29 2.83 -1.02 -2.57
C CYS A 29 1.52 -0.82 -1.80
N LEU A 30 1.49 0.27 -1.01
CA LEU A 30 0.37 0.60 -0.14
C LEU A 30 -0.32 1.87 -0.63
N VAL A 31 -1.64 1.82 -0.81
CA VAL A 31 -2.46 3.05 -0.82
C VAL A 31 -2.66 3.48 0.62
N SER A 32 -1.89 4.47 1.06
CA SER A 32 -1.84 4.95 2.44
C SER A 32 -2.77 6.14 2.67
N HIS A 33 -3.28 6.80 1.64
CA HIS A 33 -4.26 7.86 1.83
C HIS A 33 -5.31 7.84 0.73
N PHE A 34 -6.55 8.11 1.13
CA PHE A 34 -7.63 8.45 0.21
C PHE A 34 -8.59 9.38 0.96
N GLN A 35 -8.71 10.60 0.45
CA GLN A 35 -9.56 11.64 1.00
C GLN A 35 -10.35 12.32 -0.12
N LEU A 36 -11.61 12.63 0.16
CA LEU A 36 -12.50 13.41 -0.70
C LEU A 36 -12.92 14.67 0.05
N GLY A 37 -12.38 15.83 -0.33
CA GLY A 37 -12.59 17.07 0.40
C GLY A 37 -12.11 16.94 1.85
N SER A 38 -13.03 17.02 2.81
CA SER A 38 -12.75 16.82 4.24
C SER A 38 -12.97 15.39 4.74
N TRP A 39 -13.49 14.49 3.90
CA TRP A 39 -13.79 13.12 4.31
C TRP A 39 -12.60 12.20 4.08
N GLN A 40 -12.01 11.69 5.16
CA GLN A 40 -10.98 10.65 5.13
C GLN A 40 -11.64 9.30 4.90
N VAL A 41 -11.53 8.78 3.67
CA VAL A 41 -12.16 7.51 3.27
C VAL A 41 -11.42 6.32 3.86
N LEU A 42 -10.09 6.34 3.82
CA LEU A 42 -9.25 5.29 4.40
C LEU A 42 -8.81 5.66 5.82
N TYR A 43 -8.93 4.70 6.73
CA TYR A 43 -8.37 4.77 8.07
C TYR A 43 -6.86 5.00 8.01
N ARG A 44 -6.34 5.97 8.77
CA ARG A 44 -4.91 6.15 9.06
C ARG A 44 -4.63 5.74 10.49
N ALA A 45 -3.52 5.04 10.71
CA ALA A 45 -3.10 4.57 12.03
C ALA A 45 -2.42 5.68 12.86
N THR A 46 -2.98 6.89 12.92
CA THR A 46 -2.39 8.07 13.59
C THR A 46 -2.17 7.86 15.08
N GLU A 47 -3.04 7.08 15.73
CA GLU A 47 -2.96 6.80 17.17
C GLU A 47 -2.01 5.65 17.51
N THR A 48 -1.87 4.66 16.62
CA THR A 48 -1.12 3.42 16.91
C THR A 48 0.23 3.35 16.22
N GLY A 49 0.47 4.15 15.18
CA GLY A 49 1.66 4.09 14.33
C GLY A 49 1.79 2.79 13.51
N ASN A 50 0.80 1.88 13.57
CA ASN A 50 0.90 0.57 12.96
C ASN A 50 0.56 0.60 11.46
N LEU A 51 1.56 0.90 10.64
CA LEU A 51 1.45 0.94 9.17
C LEU A 51 0.90 -0.37 8.56
N LYS A 52 1.08 -1.53 9.22
CA LYS A 52 0.60 -2.82 8.69
C LYS A 52 -0.92 -2.97 8.69
N ARG A 53 -1.64 -2.14 9.45
CA ARG A 53 -3.13 -2.13 9.53
C ARG A 53 -3.74 -0.92 8.84
N TRP A 54 -2.95 -0.19 8.09
CA TRP A 54 -3.34 1.06 7.49
C TRP A 54 -3.54 0.86 5.98
N GLY A 55 -4.67 1.36 5.46
CA GLY A 55 -4.85 1.63 4.03
C GLY A 55 -5.17 0.37 3.25
N LEU A 56 -4.74 0.33 1.99
CA LEU A 56 -4.98 -0.80 1.09
C LEU A 56 -3.65 -1.42 0.65
N PRO A 57 -3.18 -2.49 1.33
CA PRO A 57 -1.97 -3.20 0.92
C PRO A 57 -2.27 -4.17 -0.24
N LEU A 58 -1.33 -4.30 -1.18
CA LEU A 58 -1.44 -5.26 -2.27
C LEU A 58 -1.07 -6.69 -1.82
N MET A 59 -1.97 -7.64 -2.08
CA MET A 59 -1.83 -9.04 -1.67
C MET A 59 -1.60 -9.94 -2.89
N ILE A 60 -0.34 -10.06 -3.29
CA ILE A 60 0.09 -10.91 -4.40
C ILE A 60 1.28 -11.79 -3.98
N PRO A 61 1.40 -13.02 -4.52
CA PRO A 61 0.51 -13.63 -5.52
C PRO A 61 -0.72 -14.35 -4.94
N ASN A 62 -0.86 -14.43 -3.61
CA ASN A 62 -1.98 -15.11 -2.96
C ASN A 62 -2.71 -14.21 -1.97
N PHE A 63 -4.02 -14.39 -1.87
CA PHE A 63 -4.84 -13.84 -0.80
C PHE A 63 -4.97 -14.85 0.34
N SER A 64 -4.83 -14.38 1.58
CA SER A 64 -4.90 -15.20 2.80
C SER A 64 -3.82 -16.29 2.86
N ARG A 65 -4.02 -17.26 3.74
CA ARG A 65 -3.10 -18.38 4.00
C ARG A 65 -3.41 -19.53 3.04
N LEU A 66 -2.37 -20.07 2.41
CA LEU A 66 -2.46 -21.36 1.71
C LEU A 66 -2.57 -22.51 2.71
N LYS A 67 -3.24 -23.60 2.34
CA LYS A 67 -3.22 -24.83 3.14
C LYS A 67 -1.76 -25.27 3.34
N ASP A 68 -1.37 -25.43 4.60
CA ASP A 68 -0.01 -25.76 5.04
C ASP A 68 1.08 -24.77 4.56
N GLY A 69 0.69 -23.60 4.02
CA GLY A 69 1.60 -22.63 3.42
C GLY A 69 2.19 -23.03 2.07
N ILE A 70 1.73 -24.14 1.46
CA ILE A 70 2.38 -24.75 0.29
C ILE A 70 1.69 -24.34 -1.01
N PHE A 71 2.47 -23.79 -1.94
CA PHE A 71 2.10 -23.65 -3.34
C PHE A 71 2.53 -24.89 -4.13
N LYS A 72 1.60 -25.85 -4.23
CA LYS A 72 1.88 -27.22 -4.70
C LYS A 72 2.52 -27.30 -6.07
N GLU A 73 2.07 -26.50 -7.04
CA GLU A 73 2.55 -26.55 -8.42
C GLU A 73 4.07 -26.29 -8.53
N LYS A 74 4.61 -25.46 -7.64
CA LYS A 74 6.04 -25.14 -7.61
C LYS A 74 6.79 -25.80 -6.45
N GLY A 75 6.11 -26.61 -5.63
CA GLY A 75 6.70 -27.24 -4.45
C GLY A 75 7.32 -26.26 -3.45
N THR A 76 6.82 -25.01 -3.40
CA THR A 76 7.39 -23.93 -2.58
C THR A 76 6.40 -23.45 -1.51
N THR A 77 6.86 -22.61 -0.58
CA THR A 77 6.01 -21.97 0.42
C THR A 77 5.72 -20.52 0.07
N LEU A 78 4.52 -20.05 0.45
CA LEU A 78 4.15 -18.64 0.34
C LEU A 78 3.62 -18.12 1.69
N PRO A 79 3.99 -16.89 2.08
CA PRO A 79 3.48 -16.26 3.29
C PRO A 79 1.99 -15.92 3.17
N ILE A 80 1.37 -15.62 4.31
CA ILE A 80 0.00 -15.10 4.35
C ILE A 80 -0.08 -13.75 3.60
N HIS A 81 -1.02 -13.66 2.65
CA HIS A 81 -1.20 -12.53 1.75
C HIS A 81 -0.04 -12.27 0.77
N GLY A 82 0.77 -13.31 0.51
CA GLY A 82 1.90 -13.20 -0.40
C GLY A 82 2.97 -12.22 0.06
N PHE A 83 3.80 -11.79 -0.89
CA PHE A 83 5.01 -11.02 -0.61
C PHE A 83 5.00 -9.62 -1.24
N GLY A 84 4.04 -9.30 -2.12
CA GLY A 84 4.03 -8.02 -2.85
C GLY A 84 4.12 -6.78 -1.94
N ARG A 85 3.43 -6.81 -0.80
CA ARG A 85 3.46 -5.74 0.22
C ARG A 85 4.74 -5.66 1.08
N ASN A 86 5.70 -6.56 0.87
CA ASN A 86 6.94 -6.63 1.65
C ASN A 86 8.18 -6.28 0.81
N LEU A 87 7.99 -5.98 -0.48
CA LEU A 87 9.07 -5.69 -1.41
C LEU A 87 8.89 -4.27 -1.97
N PRO A 88 9.99 -3.57 -2.29
CA PRO A 88 9.92 -2.25 -2.91
C PRO A 88 9.46 -2.34 -4.36
N TRP A 89 8.55 -1.44 -4.74
CA TRP A 89 8.10 -1.28 -6.11
C TRP A 89 8.72 -0.05 -6.75
N THR A 90 9.07 -0.16 -8.01
CA THR A 90 9.61 0.94 -8.80
C THR A 90 8.46 1.72 -9.41
N VAL A 91 8.47 3.06 -9.26
CA VAL A 91 7.56 3.94 -9.99
C VAL A 91 8.05 4.04 -11.43
N THR A 92 7.24 3.60 -12.38
CA THR A 92 7.61 3.62 -13.82
C THR A 92 7.01 4.83 -14.53
N GLU A 93 5.82 5.26 -14.11
CA GLU A 93 5.11 6.42 -14.66
C GLU A 93 4.36 7.12 -13.54
N GLN A 94 4.28 8.45 -13.61
CA GLN A 94 3.45 9.24 -12.72
C GLN A 94 3.04 10.54 -13.39
N ASP A 95 1.75 10.89 -13.27
CA ASP A 95 1.24 12.22 -13.53
C ASP A 95 0.50 12.75 -12.29
N GLN A 96 -0.24 13.86 -12.43
CA GLN A 96 -0.97 14.45 -11.31
C GLN A 96 -2.01 13.50 -10.69
N SER A 97 -2.63 12.64 -11.49
CA SER A 97 -3.78 11.80 -11.14
C SER A 97 -3.53 10.30 -11.26
N ASN A 98 -2.42 9.88 -11.87
CA ASN A 98 -2.07 8.47 -12.08
C ASN A 98 -0.65 8.16 -11.59
N ILE A 99 -0.45 6.92 -11.13
CA ILE A 99 0.86 6.32 -10.89
C ILE A 99 0.86 4.87 -11.34
N THR A 100 1.97 4.44 -11.93
CA THR A 100 2.24 3.05 -12.29
C THR A 100 3.41 2.53 -11.48
N LEU A 101 3.22 1.39 -10.84
CA LEU A 101 4.23 0.71 -10.03
C LEU A 101 4.56 -0.66 -10.63
N GLN A 102 5.84 -1.03 -10.61
CA GLN A 102 6.30 -2.33 -11.05
C GLN A 102 7.15 -3.03 -9.98
N LEU A 103 6.84 -4.30 -9.74
CA LEU A 103 7.67 -5.22 -8.96
C LEU A 103 8.55 -6.02 -9.93
N THR A 104 9.87 -5.98 -9.73
CA THR A 104 10.87 -6.69 -10.54
C THR A 104 11.50 -7.85 -9.79
#